data_AF-A0A9P8D5P4-F1
#
_entry.id   AF-A0A9P8D5P4-F1
#
_cell.length_a   1.000
_cell.length_b   1.000
_cell.length_c   1.000
_cell.angle_alpha   90.00
_cell.angle_beta   90.00
_cell.angle_gamma   90.00
#
_symmetry.space_group_name_H-M   'P 1'
#
loop_
_entity.id
_entity.type
_entity.pdbx_description
1 polymer ?
#
loop_
_entity_poly.entity_id
_entity_poly.type
_entity_poly.pdbx_seq_one_letter_code
_entity_poly.pdbx_strand_id
1 'polypeptide(L)'
;MPNRRFPHLFDIPAFVAHGKAIEEIMKKLHTVKFKKEKLKKDKEYIQKEIEELEKGDRNDEGRDIEEDITELRKELQKLDDKKQKLKLKKEKLKEEKRKHQKSMARLQER
;
A
#
# COMPACT_ATOMS: atom_id res chain seq x y z
N MET A 1 71.33 9.76 -56.83
CA MET A 1 70.70 8.81 -55.88
C MET A 1 69.22 9.16 -55.76
N PRO A 2 68.27 8.21 -55.86
CA PRO A 2 66.86 8.55 -55.69
C PRO A 2 66.53 8.66 -54.20
N ASN A 3 65.96 9.79 -53.80
CA ASN A 3 65.40 9.99 -52.46
C ASN A 3 64.22 9.01 -52.26
N ARG A 4 64.45 7.92 -51.53
CA ARG A 4 63.37 7.06 -51.03
C ARG A 4 62.60 7.83 -49.97
N ARG A 5 61.52 8.52 -50.36
CA ARG A 5 60.50 8.98 -49.42
C ARG A 5 59.73 7.76 -48.92
N PHE A 6 60.09 7.26 -47.74
CA PHE A 6 59.25 6.30 -47.04
C PHE A 6 58.01 7.05 -46.50
N PRO A 7 56.79 6.53 -46.72
CA PRO A 7 55.59 7.14 -46.12
C PRO A 7 55.72 7.12 -44.60
N HIS A 8 55.31 8.20 -43.93
CA HIS A 8 55.31 8.26 -42.48
C HIS A 8 54.36 7.18 -41.95
N LEU A 9 54.71 6.56 -40.80
CA LEU A 9 53.94 5.46 -40.21
C LEU A 9 52.44 5.81 -40.01
N PHE A 10 52.15 7.09 -39.79
CA PHE A 10 50.82 7.66 -39.60
C PHE A 10 50.03 7.88 -40.91
N ASP A 11 50.71 7.89 -42.06
CA ASP A 11 50.10 8.04 -43.39
C ASP A 11 49.70 6.69 -44.01
N ILE A 12 50.04 5.58 -43.35
CA ILE A 12 49.66 4.24 -43.80
C ILE A 12 48.14 4.10 -43.66
N PRO A 13 47.40 3.80 -44.74
CA PRO A 13 45.92 3.74 -44.72
C PRO A 13 45.34 2.85 -43.63
N ALA A 14 46.02 1.73 -43.32
CA ALA A 14 45.63 0.85 -42.23
C ALA A 14 45.71 1.53 -40.85
N PHE A 15 46.76 2.30 -40.59
CA PHE A 15 46.94 3.03 -39.33
C PHE A 15 45.85 4.09 -39.14
N VAL A 16 45.53 4.85 -40.20
CA VAL A 16 44.45 5.85 -40.19
C VAL A 16 43.08 5.20 -39.96
N ALA A 17 42.81 4.06 -40.61
CA ALA A 17 41.56 3.31 -40.41
C ALA A 17 41.43 2.78 -38.98
N HIS A 18 42.52 2.28 -38.39
CA HIS A 18 42.55 1.85 -36.99
C HIS A 18 42.32 3.02 -36.02
N GLY A 19 42.93 4.19 -36.26
CA GLY A 19 42.70 5.40 -35.48
C GLY A 19 41.22 5.83 -35.47
N LYS A 20 40.56 5.84 -36.63
CA LYS A 20 39.12 6.14 -36.76
C LYS A 20 38.25 5.12 -36.02
N ALA A 21 38.57 3.84 -36.11
CA ALA A 21 37.84 2.79 -35.39
C ALA A 21 37.96 2.96 -33.87
N ILE A 22 39.15 3.33 -33.36
CA ILE A 22 39.37 3.62 -31.95
C ILE A 22 38.52 4.82 -31.51
N GLU A 23 38.51 5.92 -32.28
CA GLU A 23 37.69 7.09 -31.97
C GLU A 23 36.18 6.77 -31.92
N GLU A 24 35.68 5.96 -32.87
CA GLU A 24 34.29 5.52 -32.86
C GLU A 24 33.95 4.64 -31.66
N ILE A 25 34.85 3.73 -31.28
CA ILE A 25 34.69 2.89 -30.09
C ILE A 25 34.70 3.76 -28.82
N MET A 26 35.57 4.76 -28.73
CA MET A 26 35.61 5.69 -27.60
C MET A 26 34.31 6.50 -27.49
N LYS A 27 33.75 6.98 -28.61
CA LYS A 27 32.45 7.66 -28.62
C LYS A 27 31.34 6.74 -28.12
N LYS A 28 31.29 5.49 -28.61
CA LYS A 28 30.32 4.48 -28.13
C LYS A 28 30.49 4.23 -26.64
N LEU A 29 31.72 4.05 -26.14
CA LEU A 29 32.00 3.84 -24.72
C LEU A 29 31.50 5.02 -23.86
N HIS A 30 31.70 6.26 -24.31
CA HIS A 30 31.22 7.45 -23.61
C HIS A 30 29.69 7.47 -23.52
N THR A 31 28.99 7.16 -24.62
CA THR A 31 27.52 7.09 -24.61
C THR A 31 26.99 6.00 -23.66
N VAL A 32 27.67 4.84 -23.61
CA VAL A 32 27.30 3.74 -22.70
C VAL A 32 27.50 4.14 -21.24
N LYS A 33 28.61 4.82 -20.92
CA LYS A 33 28.85 5.35 -19.57
C LYS A 33 27.75 6.33 -19.15
N PHE A 34 27.38 7.26 -20.02
CA PHE A 34 26.32 8.24 -19.75
C PHE A 34 24.95 7.57 -19.56
N LYS A 35 24.60 6.60 -20.41
CA LYS A 35 23.37 5.80 -20.26
C LYS A 35 23.35 5.01 -18.96
N LYS A 36 24.51 4.45 -18.55
CA LYS A 36 24.63 3.72 -17.28
C LYS A 36 24.42 4.63 -16.07
N GLU A 37 24.94 5.86 -16.10
CA GLU A 37 24.69 6.83 -15.03
C GLU A 37 23.23 7.28 -14.98
N LYS A 38 22.60 7.48 -16.13
CA LYS A 38 21.16 7.77 -16.20
C LYS A 38 20.34 6.64 -15.56
N LEU A 39 20.60 5.39 -15.93
CA LEU A 39 19.91 4.23 -15.36
C LEU A 39 20.11 4.09 -13.85
N LYS A 40 21.27 4.48 -13.31
CA LYS A 40 21.48 4.49 -11.85
C LYS A 40 20.57 5.51 -11.17
N LYS A 41 20.48 6.73 -11.72
CA LYS A 41 19.60 7.78 -11.18
C LYS A 41 18.13 7.40 -11.29
N ASP A 42 17.72 6.83 -12.43
CA ASP A 42 16.35 6.35 -12.62
C ASP A 42 16.01 5.23 -11.62
N LYS A 43 16.96 4.33 -11.32
CA LYS A 43 16.79 3.30 -10.29
C LYS A 43 16.64 3.90 -8.89
N GLU A 44 17.46 4.88 -8.54
CA GLU A 44 17.36 5.58 -7.25
C GLU A 44 16.02 6.32 -7.10
N TYR A 45 15.52 6.93 -8.19
CA TYR A 45 14.21 7.57 -8.21
C TYR A 45 13.08 6.57 -8.00
N ILE A 46 13.08 5.47 -8.75
CA ILE A 46 12.07 4.40 -8.62
C ILE A 46 12.10 3.79 -7.23
N GLN A 47 13.29 3.60 -6.63
CA GLN A 47 13.40 3.09 -5.26
C GLN A 47 12.76 4.04 -4.23
N LYS A 48 12.97 5.35 -4.37
CA LYS A 48 12.31 6.34 -3.50
C LYS A 48 10.80 6.34 -3.66
N GLU A 49 10.32 6.26 -4.90
CA GLU A 49 8.88 6.22 -5.19
C GLU A 49 8.21 4.96 -4.62
N ILE A 50 8.89 3.80 -4.71
CA ILE A 50 8.44 2.56 -4.06
C ILE A 50 8.42 2.72 -2.54
N GLU A 51 9.45 3.29 -1.92
CA GLU A 51 9.49 3.52 -0.47
C GLU A 51 8.39 4.48 0.01
N GLU A 52 8.05 5.50 -0.78
CA GLU A 52 6.95 6.43 -0.48
C GLU A 52 5.58 5.76 -0.60
N LEU A 53 5.37 4.95 -1.64
CA LEU A 53 4.15 4.15 -1.80
C LEU A 53 4.00 3.10 -0.69
N GLU A 54 5.06 2.38 -0.33
CA GLU A 54 5.04 1.42 0.78
C GLU A 54 4.79 2.07 2.15
N LYS A 55 5.14 3.35 2.33
CA LYS A 55 4.78 4.11 3.54
C LYS A 55 3.32 4.55 3.49
N GLY A 56 2.82 4.98 2.33
CA GLY A 56 1.41 5.33 2.13
C GLY A 56 0.46 4.13 2.30
N ASP A 57 0.86 2.93 1.89
CA ASP A 57 0.07 1.70 2.07
C ASP A 57 0.07 1.20 3.53
N ARG A 58 0.93 1.74 4.40
CA ARG A 58 0.90 1.44 5.84
C ARG A 58 -0.05 2.36 6.62
N ASN A 59 -0.82 3.19 5.94
CA ASN A 59 -1.77 4.10 6.55
C ASN A 59 -2.91 3.33 7.25
N ASP A 60 -2.82 3.26 8.57
CA ASP A 60 -3.77 3.70 9.60
C ASP A 60 -5.30 3.58 9.34
N GLU A 61 -5.80 3.77 8.13
CA GLU A 61 -7.23 3.65 7.79
C GLU A 61 -7.77 2.24 8.07
N GLY A 62 -6.95 1.21 7.87
CA GLY A 62 -7.34 -0.17 8.17
C GLY A 62 -7.51 -0.44 9.67
N ARG A 63 -6.73 0.23 10.55
CA ARG A 63 -6.85 0.06 12.01
C ARG A 63 -8.01 0.85 12.56
N ASP A 64 -8.22 2.07 12.08
CA ASP A 64 -9.34 2.91 12.53
C ASP A 64 -10.68 2.24 12.22
N ILE A 65 -10.81 1.61 11.04
CA ILE A 65 -12.02 0.85 10.67
C ILE A 65 -12.20 -0.40 11.55
N GLU A 66 -11.11 -1.11 11.88
CA GLU A 66 -11.20 -2.28 12.77
C GLU A 66 -11.60 -1.88 14.19
N GLU A 67 -11.03 -0.79 14.72
CA GLU A 67 -11.40 -0.25 16.04
C GLU A 67 -12.88 0.14 16.07
N ASP A 68 -13.35 0.92 15.09
CA ASP A 68 -14.76 1.31 14.95
C ASP A 68 -15.70 0.10 14.87
N ILE A 69 -15.34 -0.94 14.11
CA ILE A 69 -16.12 -2.17 14.01
C ILE A 69 -16.21 -2.87 15.38
N THR A 70 -15.12 -2.89 16.16
CA THR A 70 -15.14 -3.50 17.48
C THR A 70 -15.99 -2.72 18.47
N GLU A 71 -16.00 -1.39 18.40
CA GLU A 71 -16.86 -0.54 19.22
C GLU A 71 -18.33 -0.77 18.89
N LEU A 72 -18.70 -0.73 17.61
CA LEU A 72 -20.06 -0.99 17.14
C LEU A 72 -20.56 -2.38 17.59
N ARG A 73 -19.71 -3.41 17.54
CA ARG A 73 -20.06 -4.75 18.04
C ARG A 73 -20.37 -4.75 19.54
N LYS A 74 -19.58 -4.04 20.35
CA LYS A 74 -19.82 -3.92 21.80
C LYS A 74 -21.13 -3.18 22.07
N GLU A 75 -21.44 -2.12 21.32
CA GLU A 75 -22.70 -1.40 21.47
C GLU A 75 -23.91 -2.24 21.10
N LEU A 76 -23.81 -3.01 20.00
CA LEU A 76 -24.87 -3.91 19.54
C LEU A 76 -25.18 -4.97 20.60
N GLN A 77 -24.15 -5.54 21.22
CA GLN A 77 -24.31 -6.51 22.30
C GLN A 77 -24.96 -5.89 23.56
N LYS A 78 -24.58 -4.67 23.94
CA LYS A 78 -25.24 -3.94 25.04
C LYS A 78 -26.73 -3.69 24.76
N LEU A 79 -27.09 -3.38 23.51
CA LEU A 79 -28.48 -3.17 23.12
C LEU A 79 -29.29 -4.48 23.15
N ASP A 80 -28.70 -5.59 22.72
CA ASP A 80 -29.35 -6.89 22.78
C ASP A 80 -29.60 -7.34 24.23
N ASP A 81 -28.65 -7.13 25.14
CA ASP A 81 -28.82 -7.40 26.57
C ASP A 81 -29.96 -6.55 27.17
N LYS A 82 -30.01 -5.26 26.83
CA LYS A 82 -31.11 -4.38 27.26
C LYS A 82 -32.46 -4.86 26.72
N LYS A 83 -32.52 -5.30 25.46
CA LYS A 83 -33.72 -5.84 24.82
C LYS A 83 -34.21 -7.11 25.51
N GLN A 84 -33.30 -8.03 25.85
CA GLN A 84 -33.64 -9.23 26.60
C GLN A 84 -34.18 -8.91 28.00
N LYS A 85 -33.51 -8.01 28.74
CA LYS A 85 -33.98 -7.56 30.07
C LYS A 85 -35.36 -6.93 30.01
N LEU A 86 -35.64 -6.11 28.99
CA LEU A 86 -36.95 -5.50 28.78
C LEU A 86 -38.03 -6.53 28.45
N LYS A 87 -37.72 -7.54 27.63
CA LYS A 87 -38.65 -8.65 27.36
C LYS A 87 -39.04 -9.38 28.64
N LEU A 88 -38.06 -9.75 29.48
CA LEU A 88 -38.31 -10.42 30.76
C LEU A 88 -39.15 -9.55 31.70
N LYS A 89 -38.85 -8.25 31.82
CA LYS A 89 -39.66 -7.32 32.61
C LYS A 89 -41.10 -7.24 32.11
N LYS A 90 -41.30 -7.20 30.80
CA LYS A 90 -42.64 -7.16 30.18
C LYS A 90 -43.44 -8.43 30.48
N GLU A 91 -42.80 -9.60 30.47
CA GLU A 91 -43.45 -10.86 30.82
C GLU A 91 -43.84 -10.92 32.29
N LYS A 92 -42.92 -10.55 33.19
CA LYS A 92 -43.22 -10.46 34.63
C LYS A 92 -44.40 -9.54 34.92
N LEU A 93 -44.41 -8.36 34.29
CA LEU A 93 -45.48 -7.38 34.48
C LEU A 93 -46.84 -7.88 33.92
N LYS A 94 -46.84 -8.65 32.83
CA LYS A 94 -48.04 -9.34 32.34
C LYS A 94 -48.54 -10.38 33.34
N GLU A 95 -47.65 -11.14 33.95
CA GLU A 95 -48.00 -12.17 34.93
C GLU A 95 -48.55 -11.55 36.23
N GLU A 96 -47.92 -10.50 36.74
CA GLU A 96 -48.40 -9.75 37.90
C GLU A 96 -49.78 -9.14 37.65
N LYS A 97 -49.99 -8.52 36.47
CA LYS A 97 -51.33 -8.02 36.09
C LYS A 97 -52.38 -9.13 36.10
N ARG A 98 -52.05 -10.32 35.58
CA ARG A 98 -52.96 -11.47 35.62
C ARG A 98 -53.26 -11.93 37.05
N LYS A 99 -52.25 -12.00 37.92
CA LYS A 99 -52.43 -12.34 39.34
C LYS A 99 -53.31 -11.33 40.06
N HIS A 100 -53.07 -10.04 39.81
CA HIS A 100 -53.84 -8.96 40.40
C HIS A 100 -55.30 -8.95 39.90
N GLN A 101 -55.54 -9.16 38.60
CA GLN A 101 -56.90 -9.30 38.08
C GLN A 101 -57.66 -10.45 38.73
N LYS A 102 -57.01 -11.62 38.89
CA LYS A 102 -57.59 -12.77 39.60
C LYS A 102 -57.89 -12.47 41.06
N SER A 103 -57.02 -11.73 41.77
CA SER A 103 -57.26 -11.37 43.17
C SER A 103 -58.43 -10.39 43.33
N MET A 104 -58.55 -9.42 42.42
CA MET A 104 -59.67 -8.46 42.42
C MET A 104 -61.01 -9.14 42.12
N ALA A 105 -61.05 -10.05 41.15
CA ALA A 105 -62.27 -10.81 40.85
C ALA A 105 -62.80 -11.58 42.07
N ARG A 106 -61.90 -12.25 42.82
CA ARG A 106 -62.25 -12.97 44.05
C ARG A 106 -62.78 -12.08 45.18
N LEU A 107 -62.38 -10.81 45.20
CA LEU A 107 -62.86 -9.84 46.19
C LEU A 107 -64.22 -9.25 45.82
N GLN A 108 -64.59 -9.24 44.53
CA GLN A 108 -65.89 -8.77 44.03
C GLN A 108 -66.98 -9.84 44.07
N GLU A 109 -66.61 -11.12 44.11
CA GLU A 109 -67.53 -12.26 44.29
C GLU A 109 -67.92 -12.51 45.77
N ARG A 110 -67.36 -11.74 46.71
CA ARG A 110 -67.75 -11.71 48.13
C ARG A 110 -68.70 -10.56 48.40
#